data_AF-Q4PNR1-F1
#
_entry.id   AF-Q4PNR1-F1
#
_cell.length_a   1.000
_cell.length_b   1.000
_cell.length_c   1.000
_cell.angle_alpha   90.00
_cell.angle_beta   90.00
_cell.angle_gamma   90.00
#
_symmetry.space_group_name_H-M   'P 1'
#
loop_
_entity.id
_entity.type
_entity.pdbx_description
1 polymer ?
#
loop_
_entity_poly.entity_id
_entity_poly.type
_entity_poly.pdbx_seq_one_letter_code
_entity_poly.pdbx_strand_id
1 'polypeptide(L)'
;IPTFHCRPIMVDQLRMDAKNLTRTIMARLQEHPSQFLLPMNLKVSGLDFIPGEQSLESLDSVDETLEIFHAILSSLHMDNMEQILSDIENLRRLLHALSSLLGCNAQKSVHPDTLGNLTEEYAKSPFTTEKVALDR
;
A
#
# COMPACT_ATOMS: atom_id res chain seq x y z
N ILE A 1 4.58 7.02 41.85
CA ILE A 1 3.79 7.06 40.60
C ILE A 1 4.03 5.73 39.89
N PRO A 2 3.03 4.85 39.71
CA PRO A 2 3.26 3.59 39.02
C PRO A 2 3.17 3.82 37.51
N THR A 3 4.26 3.56 36.80
CA THR A 3 4.30 3.49 35.33
C THR A 3 3.71 2.15 34.89
N PHE A 4 2.44 2.12 34.50
CA PHE A 4 1.83 0.93 33.91
C PHE A 4 2.49 0.62 32.56
N HIS A 5 3.13 -0.55 32.46
CA HIS A 5 3.78 -1.04 31.25
C HIS A 5 2.75 -1.79 30.38
N CYS A 6 1.83 -1.08 29.74
CA CYS A 6 0.85 -1.67 28.79
C CYS A 6 1.38 -1.78 27.34
N ARG A 7 2.63 -1.36 27.08
CA ARG A 7 3.19 -1.29 25.72
C ARG A 7 3.19 -2.62 24.95
N PRO A 8 3.53 -3.80 25.54
CA PRO A 8 3.61 -5.04 24.77
C PRO A 8 2.25 -5.45 24.16
N ILE A 9 1.18 -5.33 24.95
CA ILE A 9 -0.18 -5.71 24.54
C ILE A 9 -0.68 -4.81 23.39
N MET A 10 -0.40 -3.49 23.44
CA MET A 10 -0.80 -2.57 22.39
C MET A 10 -0.05 -2.80 21.08
N VAL A 11 1.25 -3.12 21.14
CA VAL A 11 2.06 -3.42 19.94
C VAL A 11 1.58 -4.69 19.25
N ASP A 12 1.30 -5.75 20.01
CA ASP A 12 0.82 -7.01 19.45
C ASP A 12 -0.58 -6.87 18.85
N GLN A 13 -1.45 -6.08 19.48
CA GLN A 13 -2.78 -5.77 18.94
C GLN A 13 -2.70 -5.03 17.61
N LEU A 14 -1.92 -3.94 17.52
CA LEU A 14 -1.76 -3.19 16.28
C LEU A 14 -1.14 -4.03 15.16
N ARG A 15 -0.20 -4.93 15.50
CA ARG A 15 0.36 -5.89 14.54
C ARG A 15 -0.72 -6.87 14.04
N MET A 16 -1.62 -7.32 14.92
CA MET A 16 -2.73 -8.20 14.53
C MET A 16 -3.72 -7.46 13.63
N ASP A 17 -4.08 -6.22 13.99
CA ASP A 17 -5.01 -5.39 13.23
C ASP A 17 -4.46 -5.09 11.84
N ALA A 18 -3.16 -4.73 11.73
CA ALA A 18 -2.50 -4.54 10.45
C ALA A 18 -2.56 -5.80 9.59
N LYS A 19 -2.23 -6.98 10.15
CA LYS A 19 -2.32 -8.26 9.45
C LYS A 19 -3.74 -8.58 8.98
N ASN A 20 -4.75 -8.32 9.80
CA ASN A 20 -6.14 -8.56 9.46
C ASN A 20 -6.59 -7.63 8.33
N LEU A 21 -6.24 -6.35 8.42
CA LEU A 21 -6.56 -5.37 7.40
C LEU A 21 -5.89 -5.70 6.06
N THR A 22 -4.61 -6.12 6.06
CA THR A 22 -3.94 -6.61 4.84
C THR A 22 -4.71 -7.77 4.21
N ARG A 23 -5.19 -8.74 5.00
CA ARG A 23 -6.00 -9.85 4.46
C ARG A 23 -7.33 -9.36 3.89
N THR A 24 -7.97 -8.39 4.53
CA THR A 24 -9.20 -7.79 4.03
C THR A 24 -8.98 -7.08 2.69
N ILE A 25 -7.89 -6.31 2.57
CA ILE A 25 -7.51 -5.65 1.30
C ILE A 25 -7.30 -6.71 0.21
N MET A 26 -6.50 -7.75 0.48
CA MET A 26 -6.27 -8.84 -0.47
C MET A 26 -7.57 -9.52 -0.91
N ALA A 27 -8.46 -9.84 0.04
CA ALA A 27 -9.75 -10.46 -0.28
C ALA A 27 -10.61 -9.56 -1.18
N ARG A 28 -10.69 -8.25 -0.88
CA ARG A 28 -11.43 -7.30 -1.72
C ARG A 28 -10.84 -7.15 -3.12
N LEU A 29 -9.51 -7.16 -3.25
CA LEU A 29 -8.84 -7.12 -4.55
C LEU A 29 -9.14 -8.37 -5.38
N GLN A 30 -9.15 -9.54 -4.75
CA GLN A 30 -9.48 -10.82 -5.40
C GLN A 30 -10.96 -10.93 -5.78
N GLU A 31 -11.86 -10.41 -4.94
CA GLU A 31 -13.30 -10.39 -5.18
C GLU A 31 -13.73 -9.23 -6.10
N HIS A 32 -12.81 -8.34 -6.48
CA HIS A 32 -13.13 -7.19 -7.30
C HIS A 32 -13.66 -7.63 -8.68
N PRO A 33 -14.79 -7.05 -9.15
CA PRO A 33 -15.45 -7.48 -10.39
C PRO A 33 -14.56 -7.36 -11.64
N SER A 34 -13.55 -6.49 -11.60
CA SER A 34 -12.46 -6.43 -12.58
C SER A 34 -11.49 -7.60 -12.38
N GLN A 35 -11.85 -8.83 -12.76
CA GLN A 35 -10.97 -10.00 -12.56
C GLN A 35 -9.56 -9.79 -13.14
N PHE A 36 -8.55 -9.67 -12.26
CA PHE A 36 -7.14 -9.50 -12.61
C PHE A 36 -6.50 -10.87 -12.86
N LEU A 37 -6.56 -11.31 -14.12
CA LEU A 37 -5.84 -12.51 -14.57
C LEU A 37 -4.67 -12.07 -15.44
N LEU A 38 -3.63 -11.52 -14.82
CA LEU A 38 -2.29 -11.56 -15.40
C LEU A 38 -1.51 -12.66 -14.66
N PRO A 39 -0.67 -13.43 -15.36
CA PRO A 39 0.22 -14.37 -14.68
C PRO A 39 1.23 -13.57 -13.85
N MET A 40 1.35 -13.89 -12.54
CA MET A 40 2.29 -13.32 -11.55
C MET A 40 3.78 -13.28 -11.98
N ASN A 41 4.13 -13.80 -13.15
CA ASN A 41 5.49 -13.86 -13.68
C ASN A 41 5.73 -12.94 -14.90
N LEU A 42 4.77 -12.08 -15.24
CA LEU A 42 4.92 -11.19 -16.40
C LEU A 42 5.79 -9.98 -16.04
N LYS A 43 7.03 -9.97 -16.53
CA LYS A 43 7.89 -8.78 -16.43
C LYS A 43 7.41 -7.73 -17.43
N VAL A 44 6.57 -6.81 -16.98
CA VAL A 44 6.02 -5.73 -17.81
C VAL A 44 7.01 -4.57 -17.87
N SER A 45 7.65 -4.41 -19.03
CA SER A 45 8.50 -3.24 -19.32
C SER A 45 7.67 -1.98 -19.49
N GLY A 46 8.12 -0.83 -18.96
CA GLY A 46 7.41 0.45 -19.08
C GLY A 46 6.38 0.72 -17.98
N LEU A 47 6.38 -0.09 -16.92
CA LEU A 47 5.66 0.15 -15.66
C LEU A 47 6.62 0.00 -14.46
N ASP A 48 7.86 0.42 -14.65
CA ASP A 48 8.94 0.33 -13.65
C ASP A 48 8.70 1.23 -12.43
N PHE A 49 7.77 2.19 -12.55
CA PHE A 49 7.32 3.06 -11.46
C PHE A 49 6.33 2.37 -10.50
N ILE A 50 5.67 1.28 -10.90
CA ILE A 50 4.79 0.53 -10.00
C ILE A 50 5.68 -0.32 -9.08
N PRO A 51 5.61 -0.17 -7.75
CA PRO A 51 6.41 -0.98 -6.83
C PRO A 51 6.20 -2.47 -7.12
N GLY A 52 7.29 -3.24 -7.24
CA GLY A 52 7.25 -4.69 -7.44
C GLY A 52 7.50 -5.46 -6.15
N GLU A 53 7.72 -6.78 -6.27
CA GLU A 53 8.18 -7.65 -5.18
C GLU A 53 9.61 -7.26 -4.73
N GLN A 54 9.72 -6.20 -3.94
CA GLN A 54 10.95 -5.78 -3.29
C GLN A 54 10.93 -6.20 -1.83
N SER A 55 12.09 -6.57 -1.29
CA SER A 55 12.23 -6.83 0.15
C SER A 55 12.01 -5.52 0.90
N LEU A 56 10.86 -5.38 1.56
CA LEU A 56 10.55 -4.22 2.38
C LEU A 56 11.21 -4.38 3.75
N GLU A 57 12.33 -3.70 3.96
CA GLU A 57 13.15 -3.84 5.17
C GLU A 57 12.72 -2.95 6.35
N SER A 58 11.81 -1.99 6.14
CA SER A 58 11.37 -1.05 7.18
C SER A 58 9.87 -0.75 7.10
N LEU A 59 9.29 -0.26 8.20
CA LEU A 59 7.89 0.19 8.20
C LEU A 59 7.69 1.42 7.31
N ASP A 60 8.71 2.27 7.18
CA ASP A 60 8.68 3.45 6.32
C ASP A 60 8.66 3.04 4.83
N SER A 61 9.45 2.04 4.42
CA SER A 61 9.41 1.57 3.03
C SER A 61 8.08 0.89 2.67
N VAL A 62 7.44 0.25 3.65
CA VAL A 62 6.07 -0.25 3.50
C VAL A 62 5.08 0.91 3.35
N ASP A 63 5.17 1.95 4.18
CA ASP A 63 4.28 3.12 4.08
C ASP A 63 4.41 3.85 2.75
N GLU A 64 5.64 4.06 2.28
CA GLU A 64 5.93 4.66 0.97
C GLU A 64 5.35 3.81 -0.17
N THR A 65 5.51 2.50 -0.10
CA THR A 65 4.94 1.58 -1.09
C THR A 65 3.41 1.67 -1.11
N LEU A 66 2.77 1.68 0.06
CA LEU A 66 1.31 1.83 0.19
C LEU A 66 0.82 3.19 -0.32
N GLU A 67 1.58 4.25 -0.13
CA GLU A 67 1.27 5.57 -0.69
C GLU A 67 1.27 5.56 -2.21
N ILE A 68 2.28 4.94 -2.83
CA ILE A 68 2.36 4.83 -4.29
C ILE A 68 1.18 4.02 -4.82
N PHE A 69 0.85 2.88 -4.19
CA PHE A 69 -0.34 2.11 -4.58
C PHE A 69 -1.63 2.91 -4.40
N HIS A 70 -1.80 3.60 -3.26
CA HIS A 70 -2.96 4.47 -3.06
C HIS A 70 -3.10 5.51 -4.17
N ALA A 71 -2.00 6.18 -4.54
CA ALA A 71 -1.97 7.17 -5.61
C ALA A 71 -2.34 6.55 -6.97
N ILE A 72 -1.77 5.38 -7.28
CA ILE A 72 -2.07 4.67 -8.51
C ILE A 72 -3.55 4.32 -8.57
N LEU A 73 -4.06 3.62 -7.55
CA LEU A 73 -5.44 3.17 -7.50
C LEU A 73 -6.44 4.33 -7.51
N SER A 74 -6.10 5.47 -6.90
CA SER A 74 -6.94 6.68 -6.93
C SER A 74 -7.03 7.32 -8.32
N SER A 75 -6.04 7.08 -9.18
CA SER A 75 -6.02 7.58 -10.57
C SER A 75 -6.71 6.65 -11.57
N LEU A 76 -7.02 5.42 -11.16
CA LEU A 76 -7.71 4.45 -12.01
C LEU A 76 -9.20 4.76 -12.04
N HIS A 77 -9.80 4.71 -13.24
CA HIS A 77 -11.24 4.89 -13.42
C HIS A 77 -11.96 3.54 -13.21
N MET A 78 -11.88 3.04 -11.97
CA MET A 78 -12.46 1.77 -11.57
C MET A 78 -13.60 1.99 -10.58
N ASP A 79 -14.73 1.36 -10.84
CA ASP A 79 -15.86 1.38 -9.92
C ASP A 79 -15.53 0.59 -8.64
N ASN A 80 -16.02 1.08 -7.49
CA ASN A 80 -15.94 0.42 -6.18
C ASN A 80 -14.55 0.33 -5.53
N MET A 81 -13.63 1.22 -5.92
CA MET A 81 -12.29 1.30 -5.31
C MET A 81 -12.24 2.05 -3.97
N GLU A 82 -13.30 2.76 -3.58
CA GLU A 82 -13.30 3.65 -2.41
C GLU A 82 -12.97 2.91 -1.12
N GLN A 83 -13.51 1.69 -0.98
CA GLN A 83 -13.26 0.88 0.20
C GLN A 83 -11.81 0.37 0.26
N ILE A 84 -11.24 -0.03 -0.87
CA ILE A 84 -9.84 -0.48 -0.96
C ILE A 84 -8.91 0.69 -0.63
N LEU A 85 -9.16 1.87 -1.19
CA LEU A 85 -8.39 3.09 -0.89
C LEU A 85 -8.47 3.45 0.60
N SER A 86 -9.67 3.39 1.19
CA SER A 86 -9.84 3.63 2.62
C SER A 86 -9.11 2.59 3.48
N ASP A 87 -9.13 1.32 3.08
CA ASP A 87 -8.47 0.25 3.80
C ASP A 87 -6.93 0.42 3.74
N ILE A 88 -6.39 0.84 2.60
CA ILE A 88 -4.96 1.18 2.45
C ILE A 88 -4.58 2.36 3.35
N GLU A 89 -5.38 3.44 3.37
CA GLU A 89 -5.11 4.58 4.24
C GLU A 89 -5.15 4.19 5.74
N ASN A 90 -6.09 3.33 6.12
CA ASN A 90 -6.17 2.80 7.48
C ASN A 90 -4.95 1.94 7.83
N LEU A 91 -4.43 1.15 6.88
CA LEU A 91 -3.22 0.36 7.08
C LEU A 91 -2.02 1.28 7.33
N ARG A 92 -1.84 2.34 6.52
CA ARG A 92 -0.80 3.35 6.74
C ARG A 92 -0.86 3.96 8.14
N ARG A 93 -2.06 4.33 8.60
CA ARG A 93 -2.28 4.85 9.98
C ARG A 93 -1.87 3.85 11.05
N LEU A 94 -2.14 2.55 10.87
CA LEU A 94 -1.69 1.49 11.79
C LEU A 94 -0.16 1.36 11.81
N LEU A 95 0.51 1.46 10.65
CA LEU A 95 1.96 1.44 10.57
C LEU A 95 2.58 2.63 11.29
N HIS A 96 2.05 3.84 11.09
CA HIS A 96 2.52 5.02 11.82
C HIS A 96 2.31 4.91 13.34
N ALA A 97 1.18 4.37 13.78
CA ALA A 97 0.92 4.12 15.20
C ALA A 97 1.93 3.10 15.78
N LEU A 98 2.24 2.05 15.02
CA LEU A 98 3.24 1.04 15.40
C LEU A 98 4.65 1.67 15.49
N SER A 99 5.06 2.45 14.49
CA SER A 99 6.34 3.18 14.49
C SER A 99 6.45 4.10 15.71
N SER A 100 5.39 4.86 16.02
CA SER A 100 5.38 5.74 17.19
C SER A 100 5.54 4.99 18.51
N LEU A 101 4.86 3.85 18.69
CA LEU A 101 4.99 3.03 19.90
C LEU A 101 6.37 2.38 20.05
N LEU A 102 7.01 2.05 18.92
CA LEU A 102 8.38 1.53 18.87
C LEU A 102 9.44 2.63 19.08
N GLY A 103 9.02 3.91 19.17
CA GLY A 103 9.95 5.03 19.32
C GLY A 103 10.67 5.41 18.03
N CYS A 104 10.17 4.95 16.89
CA CYS A 104 10.66 5.32 15.57
C CYS A 104 9.95 6.60 15.12
N ASN A 105 10.73 7.58 14.67
CA ASN A 105 10.18 8.73 13.95
C ASN A 105 9.96 8.27 12.51
N ALA A 106 8.75 7.82 12.18
CA ALA A 106 8.40 7.61 10.78
C ALA A 106 8.65 8.93 10.05
N GLN A 107 9.58 8.95 9.09
CA GLN A 107 9.72 10.12 8.24
C GLN A 107 8.38 10.28 7.52
N LYS A 108 7.76 11.46 7.66
CA LYS A 108 6.57 11.80 6.91
C LYS A 108 6.95 11.60 5.45
N SER A 109 6.23 10.74 4.73
CA SER A 109 6.52 10.48 3.33
C SER A 109 6.46 11.81 2.57
N VAL A 110 7.63 12.30 2.18
CA VAL A 110 7.77 13.50 1.35
C VAL A 110 8.20 12.99 0.00
N HIS A 111 7.25 12.70 -0.89
CA HIS A 111 7.59 12.64 -2.31
C HIS A 111 6.43 13.04 -3.24
N PRO A 112 6.01 14.33 -3.20
CA PRO A 112 5.13 14.88 -4.23
C PRO A 112 5.70 14.74 -5.66
N ASP A 113 7.02 14.65 -5.81
CA ASP A 113 7.69 14.56 -7.11
C ASP A 113 7.55 13.18 -7.79
N THR A 114 7.39 12.10 -7.01
CA THR A 114 7.17 10.76 -7.58
C THR A 114 5.77 10.69 -8.21
N LEU A 115 4.79 11.29 -7.54
CA LEU A 115 3.36 11.29 -7.90
C LEU A 115 3.07 12.16 -9.13
N GLY A 116 3.80 13.28 -9.30
CA GLY A 116 3.65 14.18 -10.45
C GLY A 116 4.03 13.55 -11.81
N ASN A 117 4.95 12.58 -11.81
CA ASN A 117 5.40 11.90 -13.04
C ASN A 117 4.54 10.68 -13.41
N LEU A 118 3.73 10.15 -12.48
CA LEU A 118 2.93 8.94 -12.71
C LEU A 118 1.93 9.12 -13.87
N THR A 119 1.33 10.30 -14.02
CA THR A 119 0.36 10.57 -15.10
C THR A 119 0.98 10.54 -16.49
N GLU A 120 2.20 11.07 -16.65
CA GLU A 120 2.91 11.05 -17.93
C GLU A 120 3.40 9.64 -18.27
N GLU A 121 3.85 8.90 -17.26
CA GLU A 121 4.29 7.51 -17.42
C GLU A 121 3.13 6.56 -17.73
N TYR A 122 1.92 6.78 -17.17
CA TYR A 122 0.71 6.03 -17.54
C TYR A 122 0.41 6.11 -19.03
N ALA A 123 0.53 7.31 -19.62
CA ALA A 123 0.19 7.54 -21.02
C ALA A 123 1.13 6.83 -22.00
N LYS A 124 2.31 6.40 -21.54
CA LYS A 124 3.36 5.77 -22.36
C LYS A 124 3.28 4.23 -22.38
N SER A 125 2.49 3.61 -21.49
CA SER A 125 2.49 2.15 -21.34
C SER A 125 1.59 1.44 -22.35
N PRO A 126 2.07 0.38 -23.04
CA PRO A 126 1.23 -0.46 -23.89
C PRO A 126 0.35 -1.44 -23.09
N PHE A 127 0.52 -1.51 -21.77
CA PHE A 127 -0.25 -2.37 -20.86
C PHE A 127 -1.18 -1.54 -19.98
N THR A 128 -2.30 -2.13 -19.57
CA THR A 128 -3.23 -1.47 -18.64
C THR A 128 -2.59 -1.38 -17.26
N THR A 129 -2.22 -0.17 -16.83
CA THR A 129 -1.70 0.11 -15.49
C THR A 129 -2.59 -0.47 -14.40
N GLU A 130 -3.91 -0.37 -14.57
CA GLU A 130 -4.91 -0.97 -13.68
C GLU A 130 -4.57 -2.42 -13.32
N LYS A 131 -4.47 -3.29 -14.33
CA LYS A 131 -4.26 -4.72 -14.10
C LYS A 131 -2.90 -5.03 -13.48
N VAL A 132 -1.87 -4.24 -13.78
CA VAL A 132 -0.51 -4.48 -13.26
C VAL A 132 -0.36 -3.94 -11.84
N ALA A 133 -0.99 -2.82 -11.52
CA ALA A 133 -0.98 -2.24 -10.17
C ALA A 133 -1.78 -3.09 -9.17
N LEU A 134 -2.77 -3.85 -9.64
CA LEU A 134 -3.60 -4.70 -8.79
C LEU A 134 -3.03 -6.12 -8.63
N ASP A 135 -2.13 -6.51 -9.54
CA ASP A 135 -1.37 -7.78 -9.47
C ASP A 135 -0.13 -7.68 -8.56
N ARG A 136 0.55 -6.52 -8.54
CA ARG A 136 1.73 -6.24 -7.70
C ARG A 136 1.35 -5.86 -6.27
#